data_AF-A0A2D6P2X9-F1
#
_entry.id   AF-A0A2D6P2X9-F1
#
_cell.length_a   1.000
_cell.length_b   1.000
_cell.length_c   1.000
_cell.angle_alpha   90.00
_cell.angle_beta   90.00
_cell.angle_gamma   90.00
#
_symmetry.space_group_name_H-M   'P 1'
#
loop_
_entity.id
_entity.type
_entity.pdbx_description
1 polymer ?
#
loop_
_entity_poly.entity_id
_entity_poly.type
_entity_poly.pdbx_seq_one_letter_code
_entity_poly.pdbx_strand_id
1 'polypeptide(L)'
;MKNKKETEKIWVEVDDESGYWIEKKLDPRISESYNIPAKCPLCTFPMREIYDAISYTNHECCSKCYVQFVEGRKDRWSAGWRPGKEELSKFIEKRKFF
;
A
#
# COMPACT_ATOMS: atom_id res chain seq x y z
N MET A 1 -14.66 -1.05 28.49
CA MET A 1 -15.90 -0.63 27.78
C MET A 1 -15.83 -1.20 26.37
N LYS A 2 -16.80 -2.01 25.95
CA LYS A 2 -16.80 -2.67 24.63
C LYS A 2 -17.53 -1.77 23.62
N ASN A 3 -16.79 -1.15 22.70
CA ASN A 3 -17.37 -0.35 21.61
C ASN A 3 -18.22 -1.26 20.71
N LYS A 4 -19.52 -0.94 20.63
CA LYS A 4 -20.48 -1.60 19.75
C LYS A 4 -20.13 -1.22 18.31
N LYS A 5 -19.93 -2.21 17.44
CA LYS A 5 -19.63 -1.99 16.02
C LYS A 5 -20.90 -1.52 15.32
N GLU A 6 -20.89 -0.29 14.87
CA GLU A 6 -21.96 0.31 14.08
C GLU A 6 -21.78 -0.16 12.63
N THR A 7 -22.71 -1.00 12.17
CA THR A 7 -22.69 -1.56 10.81
C THR A 7 -23.68 -0.79 9.95
N GLU A 8 -23.19 -0.12 8.90
CA GLU A 8 -24.02 0.57 7.92
C GLU A 8 -24.42 -0.41 6.80
N LYS A 9 -25.73 -0.60 6.62
CA LYS A 9 -26.30 -1.42 5.53
C LYS A 9 -26.53 -0.53 4.32
N ILE A 10 -25.98 -0.94 3.18
CA ILE A 10 -26.07 -0.18 1.93
C ILE A 10 -26.83 -1.03 0.91
N TRP A 11 -27.76 -0.39 0.19
CA TRP A 11 -28.41 -0.98 -0.98
C TRP A 11 -27.51 -0.79 -2.19
N VAL A 12 -27.19 -1.89 -2.88
CA VAL A 12 -26.46 -1.83 -4.14
C VAL A 12 -27.38 -2.33 -5.24
N GLU A 13 -27.66 -1.43 -6.18
CA GLU A 13 -28.34 -1.73 -7.44
C GLU A 13 -27.36 -2.49 -8.34
N VAL A 14 -27.79 -3.64 -8.87
CA VAL A 14 -26.98 -4.49 -9.75
C VAL A 14 -27.48 -4.40 -11.19
N ASP A 15 -28.78 -4.18 -11.35
CA ASP A 15 -29.50 -3.91 -12.58
C ASP A 15 -30.77 -3.08 -12.31
N ASP A 16 -31.47 -2.65 -13.37
CA ASP A 16 -32.67 -1.79 -13.27
C ASP A 16 -33.88 -2.49 -12.60
N GLU A 17 -33.81 -3.81 -12.39
CA GLU A 17 -34.93 -4.61 -11.86
C GLU A 17 -34.64 -5.20 -10.47
N SER A 18 -33.40 -5.16 -9.98
CA SER A 18 -33.03 -5.73 -8.69
C SER A 18 -31.76 -5.15 -8.05
N GLY A 19 -31.78 -5.15 -6.71
CA GLY A 19 -30.61 -4.86 -5.88
C GLY A 19 -30.58 -5.75 -4.66
N TYR A 20 -29.42 -5.78 -4.00
CA TYR A 20 -29.21 -6.59 -2.80
C TYR A 20 -28.58 -5.76 -1.68
N TRP A 21 -28.87 -6.16 -0.44
CA TRP A 21 -28.26 -5.56 0.74
C TRP A 21 -26.85 -6.11 0.92
N ILE A 22 -25.85 -5.22 0.86
CA ILE A 22 -24.51 -5.55 1.35
C ILE A 22 -24.32 -5.05 2.77
N GLU A 23 -23.82 -5.93 3.62
CA GLU A 23 -23.24 -5.52 4.89
C GLU A 23 -21.82 -5.03 4.62
N LYS A 24 -21.65 -3.71 4.46
CA LYS A 24 -20.31 -3.12 4.44
C LYS A 24 -19.79 -3.12 5.87
N LYS A 25 -19.19 -4.24 6.27
CA LYS A 25 -18.36 -4.29 7.47
C LYS A 25 -17.13 -3.43 7.19
N LEU A 26 -17.23 -2.11 7.42
CA LEU A 26 -16.06 -1.32 7.76
C LEU A 26 -15.52 -1.97 9.03
N ASP A 27 -14.55 -2.87 8.88
CA ASP A 27 -13.78 -3.31 10.02
C ASP A 27 -13.19 -2.02 10.62
N PRO A 28 -13.48 -1.67 11.88
CA PRO A 28 -12.90 -0.48 12.51
C PRO A 28 -11.36 -0.53 12.52
N ARG A 29 -10.76 -1.71 12.28
CA ARG A 29 -9.32 -1.84 12.03
C ARG A 29 -8.88 -1.26 10.68
N ILE A 30 -9.77 -1.18 9.68
CA ILE A 30 -9.46 -0.58 8.36
C ILE A 30 -9.23 0.93 8.50
N SER A 31 -9.80 1.61 9.51
CA SER A 31 -9.43 3.00 9.83
C SER A 31 -8.12 3.15 10.61
N GLU A 32 -7.56 2.07 11.15
CA GLU A 32 -6.32 2.10 11.97
C GLU A 32 -5.12 1.40 11.31
N SER A 33 -5.32 0.52 10.32
CA SER A 33 -4.28 -0.41 9.83
C SER A 33 -3.75 -0.13 8.42
N TYR A 34 -4.21 0.91 7.73
CA TYR A 34 -3.69 1.30 6.41
C TYR A 34 -2.95 2.64 6.50
N ASN A 35 -1.94 2.69 7.37
CA ASN A 35 -1.09 3.86 7.52
C ASN A 35 0.00 3.81 6.43
N ILE A 36 -0.38 4.13 5.19
CA ILE A 36 0.58 4.30 4.11
C ILE A 36 1.30 5.63 4.38
N PRO A 37 2.61 5.64 4.60
CA PRO A 37 3.33 6.87 4.89
C PRO A 37 3.31 7.77 3.66
N ALA A 38 3.25 9.08 3.85
CA ALA A 38 3.28 10.03 2.73
C ALA A 38 4.58 9.94 1.90
N LYS A 39 5.65 9.37 2.47
CA LYS A 39 6.96 9.18 1.85
C LYS A 39 7.42 7.74 1.98
N CYS A 40 8.10 7.24 0.95
CA CYS A 40 8.66 5.89 0.96
C CYS A 40 9.76 5.75 2.03
N PRO A 41 9.75 4.69 2.85
CA PRO A 41 10.77 4.51 3.90
C PRO A 41 12.18 4.25 3.35
N LEU A 42 12.31 3.79 2.10
CA LEU A 42 13.62 3.55 1.47
C LEU A 42 14.17 4.82 0.83
N CYS A 43 13.44 5.35 -0.15
CA CYS A 43 13.97 6.43 -0.97
C CYS A 43 13.52 7.83 -0.53
N THR A 44 12.63 7.94 0.46
CA THR A 44 12.05 9.20 0.99
C THR A 44 11.25 10.05 0.00
N PHE A 45 11.04 9.55 -1.23
CA PHE A 45 10.18 10.19 -2.22
C PHE A 45 8.70 10.11 -1.82
N PRO A 46 7.88 11.10 -2.21
CA PRO A 46 6.45 11.10 -1.91
C PRO A 46 5.74 9.97 -2.64
N MET A 47 4.83 9.27 -1.93
CA MET A 47 4.00 8.20 -2.47
C MET A 47 2.62 8.75 -2.78
N ARG A 48 2.40 9.13 -4.05
CA ARG A 48 1.17 9.82 -4.51
C ARG A 48 0.34 8.98 -5.47
N GLU A 49 0.94 7.93 -6.03
CA GLU A 49 0.30 7.11 -7.03
C GLU A 49 -0.35 5.87 -6.41
N ILE A 50 -1.41 5.36 -7.03
CA ILE A 50 -2.09 4.13 -6.59
C ILE A 50 -1.10 2.95 -6.58
N TYR A 51 -0.18 2.89 -7.55
CA TYR A 51 0.85 1.85 -7.59
C TYR A 51 1.81 1.91 -6.41
N ASP A 52 2.07 3.10 -5.85
CA ASP A 52 2.87 3.21 -4.61
C ASP A 52 2.13 2.62 -3.43
N ALA A 53 0.82 2.87 -3.34
CA ALA A 53 -0.02 2.29 -2.29
C ALA A 53 -0.06 0.76 -2.37
N ILE A 54 -0.31 0.20 -3.57
CA ILE A 54 -0.32 -1.25 -3.80
C ILE A 54 1.06 -1.86 -3.47
N SER A 55 2.14 -1.22 -3.92
CA SER A 55 3.50 -1.68 -3.66
C SER A 55 3.82 -1.62 -2.16
N TYR A 56 3.43 -0.56 -1.47
CA TYR A 56 3.69 -0.40 -0.05
C TYR A 56 2.96 -1.46 0.78
N THR A 57 1.70 -1.75 0.47
CA THR A 57 0.93 -2.81 1.13
C THR A 57 1.63 -4.17 1.05
N ASN A 58 2.18 -4.50 -0.11
CA ASN A 58 2.74 -5.84 -0.35
C ASN A 58 4.22 -5.96 0.03
N HIS A 59 4.96 -4.85 -0.06
CA HIS A 59 6.43 -4.88 -0.05
C HIS A 59 7.06 -3.77 0.81
N GLU A 60 6.26 -2.95 1.49
CA GLU A 60 6.70 -1.87 2.38
C GLU A 60 7.57 -0.80 1.69
N CYS A 61 7.44 -0.65 0.37
CA CYS A 61 8.16 0.35 -0.41
C CYS A 61 7.34 0.89 -1.58
N CYS A 62 7.75 2.03 -2.15
CA CYS A 62 7.06 2.62 -3.30
C CYS A 62 7.28 1.79 -4.58
N SER A 63 6.46 2.03 -5.60
CA SER A 63 6.47 1.29 -6.86
C SER A 63 7.83 1.27 -7.55
N LYS A 64 8.54 2.40 -7.57
CA LYS A 64 9.88 2.50 -8.17
C LYS A 64 10.95 1.74 -7.38
N CYS A 65 10.85 1.73 -6.05
CA CYS A 65 11.74 0.91 -5.22
C CYS A 65 11.45 -0.59 -5.43
N TYR A 66 10.19 -0.96 -5.60
CA TYR A 66 9.81 -2.32 -5.94
C TYR A 66 10.48 -2.78 -7.24
N VAL A 67 10.31 -2.04 -8.34
CA VAL A 67 10.93 -2.39 -9.63
C VAL A 67 12.46 -2.48 -9.49
N GLN A 68 13.09 -1.55 -8.78
CA GLN A 68 14.55 -1.50 -8.68
C GLN A 68 15.14 -2.59 -7.78
N PHE A 69 14.48 -2.99 -6.69
CA PHE A 69 15.09 -3.80 -5.63
C PHE A 69 14.35 -5.11 -5.33
N VAL A 70 13.05 -5.18 -5.61
CA VAL A 70 12.18 -6.31 -5.24
C VAL A 70 11.87 -7.18 -6.45
N GLU A 71 11.61 -6.57 -7.60
CA GLU A 71 11.34 -7.27 -8.85
C GLU A 71 12.52 -8.18 -9.22
N GLY A 72 12.22 -9.45 -9.52
CA GLY A 72 13.22 -10.50 -9.75
C GLY A 72 13.99 -10.98 -8.51
N ARG A 73 13.76 -10.40 -7.32
CA ARG A 73 14.44 -10.73 -6.05
C ARG A 73 13.47 -10.92 -4.88
N LYS A 74 12.22 -11.30 -5.16
CA LYS A 74 11.14 -11.42 -4.17
C LYS A 74 11.50 -12.34 -3.00
N ASP A 75 12.16 -13.47 -3.28
CA ASP A 75 12.56 -14.44 -2.25
C ASP A 75 13.61 -13.86 -1.28
N ARG A 76 14.53 -13.04 -1.80
CA ARG A 76 15.52 -12.34 -0.95
C ARG A 76 14.84 -11.27 -0.12
N TRP A 77 13.89 -10.55 -0.71
CA TRP A 77 13.12 -9.51 -0.02
C TRP A 77 12.29 -10.06 1.14
N SER A 78 11.61 -11.19 0.91
CA SER A 78 10.82 -11.90 1.94
C SER A 78 11.71 -12.51 3.02
N ALA A 79 12.94 -12.91 2.69
CA ALA A 79 13.97 -13.30 3.67
C ALA A 79 14.56 -12.11 4.46
N GLY A 80 14.08 -10.87 4.25
CA GLY A 80 14.49 -9.69 5.00
C GLY A 80 15.66 -8.91 4.39
N TRP A 81 16.14 -9.28 3.20
CA TRP A 81 17.18 -8.50 2.52
C TRP A 81 16.65 -7.12 2.12
N ARG A 82 17.50 -6.09 2.26
CA ARG A 82 17.26 -4.71 1.83
C ARG A 82 18.53 -4.16 1.17
N PRO A 83 18.44 -3.20 0.23
CA PRO A 83 19.60 -2.60 -0.42
C PRO A 83 20.49 -1.87 0.59
N GLY A 84 21.80 -1.86 0.32
CA GLY A 84 22.75 -1.12 1.14
C GLY A 84 22.62 0.39 0.97
N LYS A 85 23.18 1.16 1.92
CA LYS A 85 23.12 2.64 1.89
C LYS A 85 23.69 3.22 0.60
N GLU A 86 24.83 2.72 0.12
CA GLU A 86 25.47 3.22 -1.09
C GLU A 86 24.64 2.98 -2.35
N GLU A 87 24.10 1.76 -2.50
CA GLU A 87 23.24 1.38 -3.63
C GLU A 87 21.97 2.24 -3.66
N LEU A 88 21.37 2.44 -2.48
CA LEU A 88 20.17 3.25 -2.31
C LEU A 88 20.44 4.74 -2.62
N SER A 89 21.57 5.30 -2.18
CA SER A 89 21.96 6.68 -2.49
C SER A 89 22.12 6.89 -4.00
N LYS A 90 22.83 5.99 -4.69
CA LYS A 90 23.01 6.04 -6.16
C LYS A 90 21.66 6.02 -6.89
N PHE A 91 20.74 5.18 -6.43
CA PHE A 91 19.38 5.13 -6.98
C PHE A 91 18.60 6.44 -6.76
N ILE A 92 18.66 6.99 -5.55
CA ILE A 92 18.00 8.26 -5.20
C ILE A 92 18.54 9.40 -6.05
N GLU A 93 19.87 9.50 -6.20
CA GLU A 93 20.50 10.51 -7.05
C GLU A 93 20.05 10.40 -8.49
N LYS A 94 20.11 9.20 -9.08
CA LYS A 94 19.64 8.96 -10.46
C LYS A 94 18.18 9.39 -10.66
N ARG A 95 17.34 9.17 -9.66
CA ARG A 95 15.91 9.50 -9.70
C ARG A 95 15.60 11.00 -9.52
N LYS A 96 16.53 11.80 -8.98
CA LYS A 96 16.34 13.27 -8.87
C LYS A 96 16.47 13.99 -10.21
N PHE A 97 17.16 13.38 -11.17
CA PHE A 97 17.45 13.98 -12.48
C PHE A 97 16.41 13.64 -13.56
N PHE A 98 15.38 12.88 -13.21
CA PHE A 98 14.28 12.46 -14.09
C PHE A 98 12.95 12.84 -13.46
#